data_AF-A0A8X6I5M2-F1
#
_entry.id   AF-A0A8X6I5M2-F1
#
_cell.length_a   1.000
_cell.length_b   1.000
_cell.length_c   1.000
_cell.angle_alpha   90.00
_cell.angle_beta   90.00
_cell.angle_gamma   90.00
#
_symmetry.space_group_name_H-M   'P 1'
#
loop_
_entity.id
_entity.type
_entity.pdbx_description
1 polymer ?
#
loop_
_entity_poly.entity_id
_entity_poly.type
_entity_poly.pdbx_seq_one_letter_code
_entity_poly.pdbx_strand_id
1 'polypeptide(L)'
;MEDDAYHDSMHAKLPAEKASIEAILTAMESTVTSDGLLHIANCVEANLSNAIAQPHHSEEATQYIVDLQEIMEEVRSRYVQARE
;
A
#
# COMPACT_ATOMS: atom_id res chain seq x y z
N MET A 1 -1.90 23.55 26.33
CA MET A 1 -0.71 22.68 26.24
C MET A 1 -1.18 21.40 25.59
N GLU A 2 -1.57 21.51 24.32
CA GLU A 2 -2.13 20.45 23.49
C GLU A 2 -1.67 20.81 22.10
N ASP A 3 -0.57 20.21 21.61
CA ASP A 3 -0.20 20.25 20.18
C ASP A 3 0.93 19.26 19.83
N ASP A 4 1.73 18.81 20.79
CA ASP A 4 2.89 17.95 20.46
C ASP A 4 2.53 16.50 20.07
N ALA A 5 1.35 16.00 20.44
CA ALA A 5 0.96 14.61 20.14
C ALA A 5 0.53 14.38 18.68
N TYR A 6 0.10 15.43 17.97
CA TYR A 6 -0.38 15.31 16.59
C TYR A 6 0.78 15.22 15.58
N HIS A 7 1.86 15.95 15.83
CA HIS A 7 3.05 15.94 14.98
C HIS A 7 3.81 14.62 15.05
N ASP A 8 3.96 14.03 16.24
CA ASP A 8 4.75 12.81 16.45
C ASP A 8 4.09 11.58 15.79
N SER A 9 2.75 11.51 15.79
CA SER A 9 2.02 10.44 15.12
C SER A 9 2.09 10.52 13.59
N MET A 10 2.25 11.70 13.00
CA MET A 10 2.26 11.86 11.54
C MET A 10 3.62 11.47 10.96
N HIS A 11 4.70 11.84 11.67
CA HIS A 11 6.06 11.48 11.28
C HIS A 11 6.37 9.97 11.41
N ALA A 12 5.72 9.25 12.33
CA ALA A 12 5.90 7.81 12.47
C ALA A 12 5.19 6.98 11.38
N LYS A 13 4.12 7.51 10.77
CA LYS A 13 3.31 6.79 9.77
C LYS A 13 3.96 6.76 8.38
N LEU A 14 4.54 7.88 7.94
CA LEU A 14 5.13 7.99 6.60
C LEU A 14 6.28 6.97 6.34
N PRO A 15 7.20 6.70 7.28
CA PRO A 15 8.21 5.65 7.10
C PRO A 15 7.60 4.25 7.00
N ALA A 16 6.54 3.98 7.75
CA ALA A 16 5.86 2.68 7.73
C ALA A 16 5.12 2.44 6.41
N GLU A 17 4.48 3.48 5.86
CA GLU A 17 3.80 3.45 4.56
C GLU A 17 4.79 3.18 3.42
N LYS A 18 5.94 3.86 3.41
CA LYS A 18 7.00 3.60 2.43
C LYS A 18 7.57 2.17 2.53
N ALA A 19 7.85 1.71 3.75
CA ALA A 19 8.32 0.35 3.97
C ALA A 19 7.29 -0.71 3.51
N SER A 20 6.00 -0.42 3.67
CA SER A 20 4.92 -1.28 3.18
C SER A 20 4.92 -1.38 1.65
N ILE A 21 5.08 -0.26 0.93
CA ILE A 21 5.20 -0.26 -0.53
C ILE A 21 6.39 -1.11 -0.99
N GLU A 22 7.57 -0.90 -0.42
CA GLU A 22 8.78 -1.64 -0.79
C GLU A 22 8.61 -3.15 -0.56
N ALA A 23 7.98 -3.54 0.55
CA ALA A 23 7.68 -4.94 0.85
C ALA A 23 6.72 -5.56 -0.17
N ILE A 24 5.68 -4.84 -0.58
CA ILE A 24 4.74 -5.31 -1.61
C ILE A 24 5.44 -5.48 -2.96
N LEU A 25 6.24 -4.50 -3.39
CA LEU A 25 6.97 -4.58 -4.66
C LEU A 25 7.93 -5.76 -4.67
N THR A 26 8.67 -5.97 -3.57
CA THR A 26 9.56 -7.13 -3.40
C THR A 26 8.80 -8.46 -3.48
N ALA A 27 7.61 -8.53 -2.87
CA ALA A 27 6.75 -9.71 -2.95
C ALA A 27 6.26 -9.95 -4.39
N MET A 28 5.92 -8.90 -5.14
CA MET A 28 5.49 -8.99 -6.54
C MET A 28 6.61 -9.44 -7.48
N GLU A 29 7.85 -9.01 -7.23
CA GLU A 29 9.01 -9.45 -8.03
C GLU A 29 9.31 -10.93 -7.86
N SER A 30 9.07 -11.48 -6.67
CA SER A 30 9.34 -12.90 -6.36
C SER A 30 8.16 -13.83 -6.63
N THR A 31 6.96 -13.29 -6.86
CA THR A 31 5.73 -14.08 -6.99
C THR A 31 5.27 -14.15 -8.45
N VAL A 32 5.14 -15.38 -8.96
CA VAL A 32 4.66 -15.66 -10.33
C VAL A 32 3.37 -16.48 -10.38
N THR A 33 2.90 -16.96 -9.23
CA THR A 33 1.71 -17.80 -9.14
C THR A 33 0.46 -16.96 -8.91
N SER A 34 -0.66 -17.39 -9.49
CA SER A 34 -1.96 -16.74 -9.31
C SER A 34 -2.38 -16.66 -7.84
N ASP A 35 -2.18 -17.72 -7.06
CA ASP A 35 -2.49 -17.73 -5.62
C ASP A 35 -1.64 -16.73 -4.82
N GLY A 36 -0.35 -16.63 -5.15
CA GLY A 36 0.55 -15.66 -4.52
C GLY A 36 0.16 -14.23 -4.89
N LEU A 37 -0.15 -13.98 -6.16
CA LEU A 37 -0.62 -12.68 -6.64
C LEU A 37 -1.97 -12.29 -6.00
N LEU A 38 -2.87 -13.24 -5.79
CA LEU A 38 -4.12 -13.01 -5.05
C LEU A 38 -3.86 -12.63 -3.59
N HIS A 39 -2.89 -13.28 -2.94
CA HIS A 39 -2.50 -12.91 -1.58
C HIS A 39 -1.95 -11.48 -1.52
N ILE A 40 -1.08 -11.12 -2.47
CA ILE A 40 -0.55 -9.74 -2.59
C ILE A 40 -1.69 -8.75 -2.82
N ALA A 41 -2.63 -9.04 -3.72
CA ALA A 41 -3.79 -8.16 -3.96
C ALA A 41 -4.56 -7.89 -2.67
N ASN A 42 -4.85 -8.92 -1.88
CA ASN A 42 -5.56 -8.75 -0.61
C ASN A 42 -4.77 -7.87 0.39
N CYS A 43 -3.44 -7.98 0.42
CA CYS A 43 -2.60 -7.11 1.26
C CYS A 43 -2.65 -5.65 0.80
N VAL A 44 -2.57 -5.40 -0.51
CA VAL A 44 -2.68 -4.04 -1.07
C VAL A 44 -4.06 -3.45 -0.77
N GLU A 45 -5.13 -4.23 -0.91
CA GLU A 45 -6.50 -3.79 -0.61
C GLU A 45 -6.68 -3.42 0.86
N ALA A 46 -6.12 -4.22 1.78
CA ALA A 46 -6.15 -3.92 3.21
C ALA A 46 -5.41 -2.61 3.53
N ASN A 47 -4.23 -2.40 2.93
CA ASN A 47 -3.47 -1.17 3.08
C ASN A 47 -4.21 0.05 2.51
N LEU A 48 -4.84 -0.10 1.35
CA LEU A 48 -5.61 0.96 0.69
C LEU A 48 -6.85 1.33 1.51
N SER A 49 -7.55 0.32 2.04
CA SER A 49 -8.72 0.53 2.90
C SER A 49 -8.35 1.25 4.19
N ASN A 50 -7.24 0.83 4.82
CA ASN A 50 -6.73 1.47 6.02
C ASN A 50 -6.21 2.89 5.77
N ALA A 51 -5.61 3.14 4.59
CA ALA A 51 -5.27 4.47 4.16
C ALA A 51 -6.56 5.29 4.04
N ILE A 52 -7.49 4.96 3.15
CA ILE A 52 -8.68 5.77 2.88
C ILE A 52 -9.54 6.05 4.14
N ALA A 53 -9.56 5.13 5.11
CA ALA A 53 -10.29 5.31 6.36
C ALA A 53 -9.69 6.38 7.30
N GLN A 54 -8.42 6.77 7.10
CA GLN A 54 -7.76 7.79 7.89
C GLN A 54 -7.96 9.18 7.26
N PRO A 55 -8.20 10.24 8.07
CA PRO A 55 -8.26 11.60 7.58
C PRO A 55 -6.87 12.05 7.11
N HIS A 56 -6.69 12.12 5.79
CA HIS A 56 -5.44 12.56 5.17
C HIS A 56 -5.46 14.04 4.90
N HIS A 57 -4.50 14.76 5.47
CA HIS A 57 -4.32 16.19 5.26
C HIS A 57 -3.00 16.53 4.57
N SER A 58 -2.19 15.54 4.20
CA SER A 58 -0.90 15.75 3.53
C SER A 58 -0.84 15.17 2.12
N GLU A 59 0.04 15.75 1.33
CA GLU A 59 0.35 15.32 -0.04
C GLU A 59 0.98 13.92 -0.04
N GLU A 60 1.83 13.60 0.95
CA GLU A 60 2.48 12.30 1.04
C GLU A 60 1.51 11.15 1.32
N ALA A 61 0.50 11.38 2.16
CA ALA A 61 -0.52 10.37 2.42
C ALA A 61 -1.45 10.17 1.21
N THR A 62 -1.67 11.24 0.44
CA THR A 62 -2.37 11.17 -0.86
C THR A 62 -1.54 10.36 -1.86
N GLN A 63 -0.23 10.60 -1.94
CA GLN A 63 0.68 9.85 -2.81
C GLN A 63 0.74 8.37 -2.45
N TYR A 64 0.76 8.03 -1.16
CA TYR A 64 0.71 6.63 -0.71
C TYR A 64 -0.55 5.90 -1.21
N ILE A 65 -1.71 6.56 -1.22
CA ILE A 65 -2.94 5.99 -1.79
C ILE A 65 -2.79 5.75 -3.29
N VAL A 66 -2.23 6.72 -4.02
CA VAL A 66 -1.98 6.61 -5.47
C VAL A 66 -1.04 5.44 -5.76
N ASP A 67 0.06 5.32 -5.03
CA ASP A 67 1.04 4.23 -5.18
C ASP A 67 0.37 2.86 -4.95
N LEU A 68 -0.47 2.72 -3.91
CA LEU A 68 -1.23 1.49 -3.67
C LEU A 68 -2.23 1.17 -4.78
N GLN A 69 -2.84 2.19 -5.39
CA GLN A 69 -3.76 2.00 -6.53
C GLN A 69 -3.02 1.50 -7.77
N GLU A 70 -1.89 2.11 -8.12
CA GLU A 70 -1.05 1.69 -9.25
C GLU A 70 -0.55 0.26 -9.06
N ILE A 71 -0.10 -0.08 -7.85
CA ILE A 71 0.32 -1.43 -7.50
C ILE A 71 -0.85 -2.42 -7.65
N MET A 72 -2.06 -2.07 -7.22
CA MET A 72 -3.23 -2.94 -7.36
C MET A 72 -3.55 -3.24 -8.82
N GLU A 73 -3.43 -2.26 -9.71
CA GLU A 73 -3.63 -2.44 -11.14
C GLU A 73 -2.59 -3.41 -11.74
N GLU A 74 -1.33 -3.26 -11.36
CA GLU A 74 -0.25 -4.14 -11.80
C GLU A 74 -0.42 -5.58 -11.28
N VAL A 75 -0.75 -5.75 -9.99
CA VAL A 75 -1.03 -7.08 -9.41
C VAL A 75 -2.18 -7.75 -10.15
N ARG A 76 -3.25 -7.01 -10.46
CA ARG A 76 -4.41 -7.53 -11.21
C ARG A 76 -4.01 -7.95 -12.62
N SER A 77 -3.20 -7.14 -13.31
CA SER A 77 -2.66 -7.45 -14.64
C SER A 77 -1.88 -8.78 -14.63
N ARG A 78 -0.93 -8.92 -13.70
CA ARG A 78 -0.15 -10.16 -13.53
C ARG A 78 -1.02 -11.36 -13.16
N TYR A 79 -2.02 -11.17 -12.29
CA TYR A 79 -2.91 -12.24 -11.87
C TYR A 79 -3.71 -12.81 -13.05
N VAL A 80 -4.19 -11.95 -13.95
CA VAL A 80 -4.86 -12.38 -15.18
C VAL A 80 -3.91 -13.18 -16.05
N GLN A 81 -2.69 -12.68 -16.29
CA GLN A 81 -1.66 -13.37 -17.08
C GLN A 81 -1.26 -14.73 -16.49
N ALA A 82 -1.21 -14.86 -15.17
CA ALA A 82 -0.86 -16.12 -14.50
C ALA A 82 -1.97 -17.19 -14.54
N ARG A 83 -3.17 -16.86 -15.04
CA ARG A 83 -4.30 -17.78 -15.17
C ARG A 83 -4.58 -18.24 -16.60
N GLU A 84 -3.97 -17.60 -17.58
CA GLU A 84 -4.02 -17.97 -19.01
C GLU A 84 -3.01 -19.07 -19.34
#